data_AF-A0A7W1GSC4-F1
#
_entry.id   AF-A0A7W1GSC4-F1
#
_cell.length_a   1.000
_cell.length_b   1.000
_cell.length_c   1.000
_cell.angle_alpha   90.00
_cell.angle_beta   90.00
_cell.angle_gamma   90.00
#
_symmetry.space_group_name_H-M   'P 1'
#
loop_
_entity.id
_entity.type
_entity.pdbx_description
1 polymer ?
#
loop_
_entity_poly.entity_id
_entity_poly.type
_entity_poly.pdbx_seq_one_letter_code
_entity_poly.pdbx_strand_id
1 'polypeptide(L)'
;MRTAVVAAVLAAAPMVTGCADSDQQATDRPTASSRADRTPAFTGFSCRPRDDGSWWAVGTVTNPGYRRTGFRVTVAVTRPGDRTVRAERQRVGLAPGDSIDLRFRRVPAPPYGSDLTCQANLTRR
;
A
#
# COMPACT_ATOMS: atom_id res chain seq x y z
N MET A 1 -26.41 28.62 -30.90
CA MET A 1 -25.83 29.52 -31.93
C MET A 1 -25.27 30.75 -31.24
N ARG A 2 -23.95 30.86 -31.14
CA ARG A 2 -23.22 32.12 -31.05
C ARG A 2 -21.77 31.84 -31.42
N THR A 3 -21.35 32.56 -32.44
CA THR A 3 -20.16 32.39 -33.27
C THR A 3 -19.06 33.33 -32.77
N ALA A 4 -17.82 32.99 -33.17
CA ALA A 4 -16.70 33.91 -33.41
C ALA A 4 -15.78 34.20 -32.21
N VAL A 5 -14.46 34.45 -32.32
CA VAL A 5 -13.59 34.84 -33.44
C VAL A 5 -12.17 34.27 -33.20
N VAL A 6 -11.46 34.00 -34.29
CA VAL A 6 -10.06 33.60 -34.46
C VAL A 6 -9.06 34.66 -33.97
N ALA A 7 -7.92 34.27 -33.39
CA ALA A 7 -6.71 35.09 -33.41
C ALA A 7 -5.46 34.23 -33.58
N ALA A 8 -4.94 34.23 -34.81
CA ALA A 8 -3.62 33.73 -35.15
C ALA A 8 -2.57 34.77 -34.77
N VAL A 9 -1.48 34.35 -34.15
CA VAL A 9 -0.26 35.15 -34.00
C VAL A 9 0.91 34.34 -34.55
N LEU A 10 1.44 34.81 -35.68
CA LEU A 10 2.75 34.45 -36.24
C LEU A 10 3.87 35.26 -35.56
N ALA A 11 5.11 34.79 -35.76
CA ALA A 11 6.43 35.41 -35.52
C ALA A 11 7.13 34.92 -34.23
N ALA A 12 8.43 34.61 -34.21
CA ALA A 12 9.50 34.60 -35.21
C ALA A 12 10.58 33.59 -34.74
N ALA A 13 11.38 33.07 -35.67
CA ALA A 13 12.49 32.19 -35.39
C ALA A 13 13.76 32.98 -35.01
N PRO A 14 14.47 32.62 -33.93
CA PRO A 14 15.89 32.89 -33.81
C PRO A 14 16.69 31.66 -34.28
N MET A 15 17.54 31.88 -35.30
CA MET A 15 18.64 30.98 -35.62
C MET A 15 19.69 31.08 -34.50
N VAL A 16 20.02 29.96 -33.88
CA VAL A 16 21.21 29.84 -33.03
C VAL A 16 22.08 28.74 -33.62
N THR A 17 23.09 29.17 -34.37
CA THR A 17 24.24 28.35 -34.75
C THR A 17 25.14 28.18 -33.53
N GLY A 18 25.19 26.97 -33.00
CA GLY A 18 26.14 26.55 -31.98
C GLY A 18 26.53 25.11 -32.26
N CYS A 19 27.63 24.91 -32.99
CA CYS A 19 28.31 23.63 -33.07
C CYS A 19 28.98 23.37 -31.72
N ALA A 20 28.44 22.41 -30.97
CA ALA A 20 29.19 21.72 -29.94
C ALA A 20 28.94 20.23 -30.16
N ASP A 21 29.95 19.58 -30.73
CA ASP A 21 30.20 18.14 -30.63
C ASP A 21 29.95 17.72 -29.18
N SER A 22 28.97 16.86 -28.98
CA SER A 22 28.74 16.17 -27.72
C SER A 22 28.02 14.89 -28.06
N ASP A 23 28.79 13.81 -28.05
CA ASP A 23 28.40 12.42 -28.08
C ASP A 23 26.92 12.19 -27.75
N GLN A 24 26.13 11.85 -28.78
CA GLN A 24 24.86 11.14 -28.57
C GLN A 24 25.17 9.72 -28.12
N GLN A 25 25.61 9.61 -26.87
CA GLN A 25 25.45 8.39 -26.11
C GLN A 25 23.95 8.13 -26.05
N ALA A 26 23.51 7.14 -26.83
CA ALA A 26 22.17 6.59 -26.77
C ALA A 26 21.90 6.21 -25.31
N THR A 27 21.29 7.13 -24.58
CA THR A 27 20.79 6.86 -23.25
C THR A 27 19.53 6.08 -23.52
N ASP A 28 19.71 4.76 -23.56
CA ASP A 28 18.66 3.76 -23.42
C ASP A 28 17.89 4.12 -22.15
N ARG A 29 16.92 5.02 -22.29
CA ARG A 29 16.05 5.42 -21.20
C ARG A 29 15.32 4.12 -20.88
N PRO A 30 15.51 3.53 -19.68
CA PRO A 30 14.69 2.40 -19.32
C PRO A 30 13.26 2.89 -19.45
N THR A 31 12.51 2.30 -20.37
CA THR A 31 11.06 2.47 -20.38
C THR A 31 10.61 1.72 -19.13
N ALA A 32 10.69 2.39 -17.99
CA ALA A 32 10.16 1.90 -16.74
C ALA A 32 8.66 1.78 -16.98
N SER A 33 8.26 0.59 -17.41
CA SER A 33 6.88 0.15 -17.38
C SER A 33 6.50 0.11 -15.91
N SER A 34 6.11 1.27 -15.39
CA SER A 34 5.57 1.45 -14.05
C SER A 34 4.17 0.85 -14.04
N ARG A 35 4.09 -0.47 -14.21
CA ARG A 35 3.03 -1.25 -13.58
C ARG A 35 3.24 -1.07 -12.09
N ALA A 36 2.66 0.01 -11.55
CA ALA A 36 2.57 0.23 -10.11
C ALA A 36 2.15 -1.09 -9.48
N ASP A 37 2.95 -1.59 -8.55
CA ASP A 37 2.74 -2.89 -7.94
C ASP A 37 1.38 -2.84 -7.19
N ARG A 38 0.34 -3.46 -7.78
CA ARG A 38 -1.03 -3.41 -7.25
C ARG A 38 -1.23 -4.47 -6.17
N THR A 39 -0.23 -4.59 -5.33
CA THR A 39 -0.23 -5.55 -4.23
C THR A 39 -1.03 -4.93 -3.08
N PRO A 40 -2.09 -5.59 -2.63
CA PRO A 40 -2.86 -5.11 -1.48
C PRO A 40 -1.93 -5.03 -0.26
N ALA A 41 -2.02 -3.92 0.46
CA ALA A 41 -1.15 -3.64 1.59
C ALA A 41 -1.97 -3.53 2.88
N PHE A 42 -1.39 -4.04 3.97
CA PHE A 42 -1.84 -3.76 5.34
C PHE A 42 -0.82 -2.83 5.98
N THR A 43 -1.12 -1.52 5.97
CA THR A 43 -0.19 -0.46 6.37
C THR A 43 -0.55 0.10 7.74
N GLY A 44 0.37 0.88 8.33
CA GLY A 44 0.15 1.51 9.63
C GLY A 44 -0.04 0.51 10.78
N PHE A 45 0.45 -0.72 10.62
CA PHE A 45 0.27 -1.76 11.61
C PHE A 45 0.90 -1.37 12.94
N SER A 46 0.10 -1.32 13.99
CA SER A 46 0.56 -1.13 15.36
C SER A 46 -0.09 -2.17 16.26
N CYS A 47 0.71 -2.74 17.15
CA CYS A 47 0.27 -3.75 18.08
C CYS A 47 0.89 -3.49 19.45
N ARG A 48 0.06 -3.50 20.51
CA ARG A 48 0.47 -3.14 21.87
C ARG A 48 -0.14 -4.10 22.89
N PRO A 49 0.61 -4.49 23.94
CA PRO A 49 0.03 -5.25 25.05
C PRO A 49 -0.98 -4.38 25.82
N ARG A 50 -1.90 -5.04 26.52
CA ARG A 50 -2.87 -4.44 27.44
C ARG A 50 -2.68 -5.02 28.84
N ASP A 51 -3.23 -4.33 29.83
CA ASP A 51 -3.14 -4.73 31.25
C ASP A 51 -3.86 -6.05 31.55
N ASP A 52 -4.82 -6.46 30.71
CA ASP A 52 -5.57 -7.72 30.85
C ASP A 52 -4.86 -8.93 30.23
N GLY A 53 -3.59 -8.78 29.82
CA GLY A 53 -2.79 -9.82 29.17
C GLY A 53 -3.16 -10.09 27.70
N SER A 54 -4.15 -9.38 27.15
CA SER A 54 -4.43 -9.39 25.73
C SER A 54 -3.66 -8.29 24.99
N TRP A 55 -3.74 -8.28 23.66
CA TRP A 55 -3.13 -7.26 22.83
C TRP A 55 -4.17 -6.47 22.06
N TRP A 56 -3.87 -5.21 21.82
CA TRP A 56 -4.57 -4.33 20.90
C TRP A 56 -3.80 -4.26 19.58
N ALA A 57 -4.49 -4.33 18.44
CA ALA A 57 -3.86 -4.10 17.15
C ALA A 57 -4.72 -3.26 16.20
N VAL A 58 -4.06 -2.46 15.37
CA VAL A 58 -4.67 -1.62 14.33
C VAL A 58 -3.87 -1.66 13.04
N GLY A 59 -4.53 -1.34 11.92
CA GLY A 59 -3.89 -1.07 10.64
C GLY A 59 -4.92 -0.80 9.56
N THR A 60 -4.47 -0.36 8.39
CA THR A 60 -5.34 0.01 7.26
C THR A 60 -5.15 -1.00 6.13
N VAL A 61 -6.25 -1.53 5.60
CA VAL A 61 -6.25 -2.38 4.39
C VAL A 61 -6.68 -1.53 3.20
N THR A 62 -5.92 -1.58 2.11
CA THR A 62 -6.23 -0.89 0.86
C THR A 62 -6.41 -1.89 -0.29
N ASN A 63 -7.40 -1.67 -1.15
CA ASN A 63 -7.59 -2.43 -2.39
C ASN A 63 -7.13 -1.64 -3.63
N PRO A 64 -5.88 -1.80 -4.08
CA PRO A 64 -5.38 -1.14 -5.29
C PRO A 64 -5.87 -1.80 -6.60
N GLY A 65 -6.71 -2.84 -6.53
CA GLY A 65 -7.19 -3.57 -7.70
C GLY A 65 -8.35 -2.88 -8.43
N TYR A 66 -8.75 -3.43 -9.58
CA TYR A 66 -9.86 -2.94 -10.42
C TYR A 66 -11.20 -3.58 -10.11
N ARG A 67 -11.22 -4.54 -9.19
CA ARG A 67 -12.42 -5.29 -8.83
C ARG A 67 -12.61 -5.25 -7.33
N ARG A 68 -13.88 -5.29 -6.93
CA ARG A 68 -14.23 -5.56 -5.54
C ARG A 68 -13.55 -6.87 -5.12
N THR A 69 -12.87 -6.84 -3.99
CA THR A 69 -12.01 -7.93 -3.52
C THR A 69 -12.28 -8.21 -2.05
N GLY A 70 -12.32 -9.48 -1.66
CA GLY A 70 -12.34 -9.89 -0.27
C GLY A 70 -10.93 -9.93 0.32
N PHE A 71 -10.78 -9.47 1.55
CA PHE A 71 -9.54 -9.57 2.31
C PHE A 71 -9.80 -10.25 3.63
N ARG A 72 -8.83 -11.04 4.07
CA ARG A 72 -8.78 -11.60 5.42
C ARG A 72 -7.50 -11.12 6.09
N VAL A 73 -7.64 -10.38 7.19
CA VAL A 73 -6.51 -10.01 8.05
C VAL A 73 -6.52 -10.93 9.25
N THR A 74 -5.37 -11.54 9.53
CA THR A 74 -5.13 -12.38 10.70
C THR A 74 -4.06 -11.71 11.54
N VAL A 75 -4.36 -11.41 12.81
CA VAL A 75 -3.39 -10.89 13.76
C VAL A 75 -3.14 -11.94 14.82
N ALA A 76 -1.88 -12.20 15.10
CA ALA A 76 -1.47 -13.18 16.09
C ALA A 76 -0.37 -12.62 16.98
N VAL A 77 -0.37 -13.06 18.24
CA VAL A 77 0.74 -12.84 19.16
C VAL A 77 1.37 -14.20 19.44
N THR A 78 2.66 -14.32 19.15
CA THR A 78 3.41 -15.56 19.28
C THR A 78 4.66 -15.37 20.11
N ARG A 79 5.15 -16.47 20.68
CA ARG A 79 6.50 -16.56 21.23
C ARG A 79 7.39 -17.32 20.23
N PRO A 80 8.70 -17.05 20.17
CA PRO A 80 9.65 -17.95 19.52
C PRO A 80 9.45 -19.41 19.96
N GLY A 81 9.30 -20.32 19.00
CA GLY A 81 9.12 -21.75 19.25
C GLY A 81 7.68 -22.21 19.56
N ASP A 82 6.71 -21.29 19.71
CA ASP A 82 5.31 -21.69 19.90
C ASP A 82 4.74 -22.34 18.64
N ARG A 83 4.20 -23.55 18.81
CA ARG A 83 3.45 -24.26 17.74
C ARG A 83 1.97 -23.90 17.71
N THR A 84 1.46 -23.27 18.78
CA THR A 84 0.05 -22.91 18.91
C THR A 84 -0.11 -21.41 18.75
N VAL A 85 -0.69 -21.00 17.62
CA VAL A 85 -0.94 -19.58 17.32
C VAL A 85 -2.39 -19.25 17.69
N ARG A 86 -2.59 -18.51 18.79
CA ARG A 86 -3.88 -17.86 19.04
C ARG A 86 -3.94 -16.59 18.19
N ALA A 87 -4.99 -16.47 17.38
CA ALA A 87 -5.10 -15.39 16.40
C ALA A 87 -6.52 -14.88 16.29
N GLU A 88 -6.64 -13.57 16.06
CA GLU A 88 -7.89 -12.89 15.75
C GLU A 88 -7.97 -12.63 14.25
N ARG A 89 -9.17 -12.72 13.66
CA ARG A 89 -9.37 -12.62 12.22
C ARG A 89 -10.51 -11.69 11.87
N GLN A 90 -10.29 -10.79 10.92
CA GLN A 90 -11.34 -9.96 10.34
C GLN A 90 -11.40 -10.16 8.82
N ARG A 91 -12.62 -10.10 8.27
CA ARG A 91 -12.87 -10.18 6.84
C ARG A 91 -13.53 -8.89 6.38
N VAL A 92 -13.08 -8.34 5.27
CA VAL A 92 -13.64 -7.14 4.66
C VAL A 92 -13.72 -7.28 3.16
N GLY A 93 -14.72 -6.65 2.56
CA GLY A 93 -14.86 -6.54 1.10
C GLY A 93 -14.73 -5.08 0.69
N LEU A 94 -13.71 -4.76 -0.11
CA LEU A 94 -13.41 -3.38 -0.51
C LEU A 94 -13.64 -3.20 -2.01
N ALA A 95 -14.23 -2.06 -2.41
CA ALA A 95 -14.30 -1.71 -3.82
C ALA A 95 -12.91 -1.31 -4.36
N PRO A 96 -12.74 -1.15 -5.69
CA PRO A 96 -11.51 -0.62 -6.28
C PRO A 96 -11.13 0.74 -5.70
N GLY A 97 -9.91 0.89 -5.19
CA GLY A 97 -9.40 2.15 -4.63
C GLY A 97 -9.79 2.43 -3.17
N ASP A 98 -10.69 1.63 -2.58
CA ASP A 98 -11.11 1.81 -1.19
C ASP A 98 -10.04 1.39 -0.19
N SER A 99 -10.11 2.02 0.99
CA SER A 99 -9.35 1.68 2.19
C SER A 99 -10.27 1.56 3.40
N ILE A 100 -9.89 0.73 4.38
CA ILE A 100 -10.58 0.63 5.67
C ILE A 100 -9.59 0.44 6.81
N ASP A 101 -9.88 1.09 7.94
CA ASP A 101 -9.15 0.87 9.19
C ASP A 101 -9.74 -0.34 9.94
N LEU A 102 -8.87 -1.27 10.29
CA LEU A 102 -9.20 -2.42 11.11
C LEU A 102 -8.70 -2.21 12.54
N ARG A 103 -9.52 -2.68 13.49
CA ARG A 103 -9.24 -2.58 14.92
C ARG A 103 -9.51 -3.94 15.58
N PHE A 104 -8.49 -4.49 16.21
CA PHE A 104 -8.52 -5.74 16.94
C PHE A 104 -8.43 -5.42 18.44
N ARG A 105 -9.58 -5.39 19.11
CA ARG A 105 -9.68 -4.94 20.51
C ARG A 105 -9.00 -5.87 21.50
N ARG A 106 -9.02 -7.16 21.19
CA ARG A 106 -8.52 -8.25 22.02
C ARG A 106 -7.93 -9.32 21.11
N VAL A 107 -6.61 -9.28 20.94
CA VAL A 107 -5.84 -10.35 20.32
C VAL A 107 -5.32 -11.24 21.44
N PRO A 108 -5.70 -12.53 21.47
CA PRO A 108 -5.24 -13.44 22.51
C PRO A 108 -3.72 -13.63 22.41
N ALA A 109 -3.05 -13.58 23.56
CA ALA A 109 -1.62 -13.88 23.68
C ALA A 109 -1.41 -15.13 24.56
N PRO A 110 -0.26 -15.81 24.42
CA PRO A 110 0.18 -16.80 25.39
C PRO A 110 0.25 -16.19 26.80
N PRO A 111 -0.07 -16.96 27.87
CA PRO A 111 -0.33 -16.39 29.19
C PRO A 111 0.90 -15.79 29.91
N TYR A 112 2.12 -15.96 29.39
CA TYR A 112 3.36 -15.48 30.00
C TYR A 112 4.44 -15.21 28.93
N GLY A 113 5.55 -14.55 29.28
CA GLY A 113 6.76 -14.42 28.44
C GLY A 113 7.14 -12.98 28.10
N SER A 114 8.44 -12.66 28.17
CA SER A 114 8.99 -11.35 27.79
C SER A 114 9.13 -11.15 26.28
N ASP A 115 9.11 -12.24 25.51
CA ASP A 115 9.52 -12.25 24.11
C ASP A 115 8.33 -12.50 23.18
N LEU A 116 7.25 -11.75 23.40
CA LEU A 116 6.05 -11.83 22.57
C LEU A 116 6.23 -10.97 21.31
N THR A 117 5.96 -11.58 20.16
CA THR A 117 5.96 -10.91 18.86
C THR A 117 4.53 -10.85 18.33
N CYS A 118 4.07 -9.66 17.96
CA CYS A 118 2.80 -9.48 17.30
C CYS A 118 2.99 -9.39 15.78
N GLN A 119 2.24 -10.19 15.03
CA GLN A 119 2.35 -10.27 13.58
C GLN A 119 0.96 -10.16 12.94
N ALA A 120 0.91 -9.57 11.76
CA ALA A 120 -0.29 -9.50 10.93
C ALA A 120 -0.03 -10.12 9.56
N ASN A 121 -1.00 -10.88 9.07
CA ASN A 121 -1.00 -11.43 7.72
C ASN A 121 -2.26 -11.01 6.98
N LEU A 122 -2.10 -10.47 5.79
CA LEU A 122 -3.17 -10.12 4.86
C LEU A 122 -3.25 -11.18 3.76
N THR A 123 -4.41 -11.81 3.59
CA THR A 123 -4.67 -12.73 2.49
C THR A 123 -5.83 -12.23 1.65
N ARG A 124 -5.64 -12.19 0.32
CA ARG A 124 -6.71 -11.94 -0.65
C ARG A 124 -7.64 -13.16 -0.74
N ARG A 125 -8.93 -12.94 -0.93
CA ARG A 125 -9.98 -13.98 -1.02
C ARG A 125 -10.82 -13.78 -2.27
#